data_AF-A0AAE1WPA4-F1
#
_entry.id   AF-A0AAE1WPA4-F1
#
_cell.length_a   1.000
_cell.length_b   1.000
_cell.length_c   1.000
_cell.angle_alpha   90.00
_cell.angle_beta   90.00
_cell.angle_gamma   90.00
#
_symmetry.space_group_name_H-M   'P 1'
#
loop_
_entity.id
_entity.type
_entity.pdbx_description
1 polymer ?
#
loop_
_entity_poly.entity_id
_entity_poly.type
_entity_poly.pdbx_seq_one_letter_code
_entity_poly.pdbx_strand_id
1 'polypeptide(L)'
;MEMARSMLQEKHLPKAFWAEAVYTAVYLLNRCPTKAVQNMTPIEAWSGKKPSAKHLRVFAVSAMYIFQQRKGISWRRRQRKGSSSATAHSQKATESTT
;
A
#
# COMPACT_ATOMS: atom_id res chain seq x y z
N MET A 1 -1.94 11.97 -15.27
CA MET A 1 -2.49 10.63 -14.91
C MET A 1 -2.05 9.51 -15.85
N GLU A 2 -1.51 9.82 -17.03
CA GLU A 2 -1.07 8.79 -17.99
C GLU A 2 0.08 7.93 -17.47
N MET A 3 1.05 8.53 -16.76
CA MET A 3 2.16 7.79 -16.14
C MET A 3 1.70 6.61 -15.27
N ALA A 4 0.65 6.81 -14.45
CA ALA A 4 0.12 5.73 -13.61
C ALA A 4 -0.52 4.60 -14.44
N ARG A 5 -1.18 4.94 -15.56
CA ARG A 5 -1.73 3.96 -16.51
C ARG A 5 -0.61 3.18 -17.19
N SER A 6 0.42 3.87 -17.68
CA SER A 6 1.58 3.25 -18.30
C SER A 6 2.31 2.31 -17.35
N MET A 7 2.53 2.72 -16.09
CA MET A 7 3.19 1.87 -15.07
C MET A 7 2.42 0.58 -14.79
N LEU A 8 1.08 0.63 -14.80
CA LEU A 8 0.25 -0.56 -14.63
C LEU A 8 0.26 -1.46 -15.87
N GLN A 9 0.20 -0.87 -17.06
CA GLN A 9 0.24 -1.60 -18.34
C GLN A 9 1.60 -2.27 -18.56
N GLU A 10 2.70 -1.57 -18.31
CA GLU A 10 4.08 -2.06 -18.49
C GLU A 10 4.36 -3.31 -17.63
N LYS A 11 3.70 -3.44 -16.48
CA LYS A 11 3.91 -4.53 -15.52
C LYS A 11 2.71 -5.46 -15.40
N HIS A 12 1.72 -5.31 -16.27
CA HIS A 12 0.48 -6.10 -16.27
C HIS A 12 -0.16 -6.21 -14.88
N LEU A 13 -0.13 -5.12 -14.10
CA LEU A 13 -0.64 -5.11 -12.74
C LEU A 13 -2.16 -4.90 -12.74
N PRO A 14 -2.91 -5.57 -11.82
CA PRO A 14 -4.34 -5.37 -11.71
C PRO A 14 -4.66 -3.95 -11.21
N LYS A 15 -5.85 -3.45 -11.57
CA LYS A 15 -6.34 -2.11 -11.21
C LYS A 15 -6.35 -1.83 -9.70
N ALA A 16 -6.27 -2.86 -8.86
CA ALA A 16 -6.14 -2.73 -7.42
C ALA A 16 -4.90 -1.92 -6.97
N PHE A 17 -3.84 -1.87 -7.79
CA PHE A 17 -2.62 -1.09 -7.52
C PHE A 17 -2.67 0.35 -8.04
N TRP A 18 -3.84 0.82 -8.47
CA TRP A 18 -4.01 2.16 -9.02
C TRP A 18 -3.55 3.25 -8.05
N ALA A 19 -3.89 3.12 -6.76
CA ALA A 19 -3.51 4.11 -5.75
C ALA A 19 -1.98 4.19 -5.60
N GLU A 20 -1.31 3.04 -5.53
CA GLU A 20 0.15 2.94 -5.43
C GLU A 20 0.86 3.45 -6.70
N ALA A 21 0.28 3.18 -7.88
CA ALA A 21 0.78 3.68 -9.16
C ALA A 21 0.69 5.21 -9.25
N VAL A 22 -0.46 5.78 -8.86
CA VAL A 22 -0.64 7.23 -8.82
C VAL A 22 0.31 7.88 -7.82
N TYR A 23 0.44 7.30 -6.63
CA TYR A 23 1.38 7.80 -5.62
C TYR A 23 2.81 7.83 -6.13
N THR A 24 3.25 6.74 -6.79
CA THR A 24 4.60 6.65 -7.35
C THR A 24 4.79 7.63 -8.50
N ALA A 25 3.79 7.80 -9.38
CA ALA A 25 3.85 8.76 -10.47
C ALA A 25 4.00 10.20 -9.96
N VAL A 26 3.22 10.60 -8.95
CA VAL A 26 3.34 11.94 -8.32
C VAL A 26 4.69 12.09 -7.63
N TYR A 27 5.14 11.05 -6.93
CA TYR A 27 6.44 11.04 -6.25
C TYR A 27 7.62 11.27 -7.21
N LEU A 28 7.56 10.64 -8.40
CA LEU A 28 8.54 10.82 -9.47
C LEU A 28 8.44 12.21 -10.09
N LEU A 29 7.24 12.69 -10.41
CA LEU A 29 7.03 14.03 -10.96
C LEU A 29 7.63 15.12 -10.05
N ASN A 30 7.49 14.97 -8.73
CA ASN A 30 8.05 15.93 -7.78
C ASN A 30 9.59 15.90 -7.70
N ARG A 31 10.24 14.85 -8.20
CA ARG A 31 11.70 14.65 -8.18
C ARG A 31 12.34 14.66 -9.57
N CYS A 32 11.56 14.71 -10.63
CA CYS A 32 12.06 14.91 -11.98
C CYS A 32 12.22 16.41 -12.22
N PRO A 33 13.32 16.84 -12.86
CA PRO A 33 13.43 18.21 -13.34
C PRO A 33 12.35 18.44 -14.40
N THR A 34 11.49 19.43 -14.17
CA THR A 34 10.41 19.77 -15.08
C THR A 34 10.73 21.09 -15.77
N LYS A 35 10.34 21.26 -17.04
CA LYS A 35 10.54 22.53 -17.77
C LYS A 35 9.95 23.75 -17.07
N ALA A 36 8.94 23.54 -16.22
CA ALA A 36 8.31 24.58 -15.41
C ALA A 36 9.21 25.14 -14.30
N VAL A 37 10.26 24.42 -13.89
CA VAL A 37 11.16 24.80 -12.80
C VAL A 37 12.59 24.72 -13.35
N GLN A 38 13.19 25.88 -13.63
CA GLN A 38 14.52 25.95 -14.26
C GLN A 38 15.58 25.25 -13.39
N ASN A 39 16.18 24.19 -13.94
CA ASN A 39 17.30 23.43 -13.35
C ASN A 39 17.08 22.89 -11.93
N MET A 40 15.83 22.86 -11.45
CA MET A 40 15.46 22.37 -10.13
C MET A 40 14.25 21.45 -10.23
N THR A 41 14.16 20.51 -9.31
CA THR A 41 12.98 19.66 -9.13
C THR A 41 11.92 20.43 -8.33
N PRO A 42 10.62 20.14 -8.53
CA PRO A 42 9.56 20.79 -7.75
C PRO A 42 9.77 20.68 -6.22
N ILE A 43 10.29 19.54 -5.76
CA ILE A 43 10.60 19.34 -4.33
C ILE A 43 11.81 20.15 -3.86
N GLU A 44 12.81 20.39 -4.73
CA GLU A 44 13.93 21.30 -4.43
C GLU A 44 13.44 22.74 -4.31
N ALA A 45 12.60 23.18 -5.25
CA ALA A 45 12.04 24.53 -5.24
C ALA A 45 11.17 24.78 -4.00
N TRP A 46 10.43 23.76 -3.55
CA TRP A 46 9.58 23.86 -2.36
C TRP A 46 10.36 23.74 -1.04
N SER A 47 11.28 22.78 -0.94
CA SER A 47 11.94 22.43 0.31
C SER A 47 13.33 23.06 0.48
N GLY A 48 13.90 23.65 -0.57
CA GLY A 48 15.28 24.15 -0.59
C GLY A 48 16.35 23.05 -0.51
N LYS A 49 15.96 21.76 -0.50
CA LYS A 49 16.86 20.62 -0.30
C LYS A 49 16.85 19.68 -1.50
N LYS A 50 18.05 19.29 -1.94
CA LYS A 50 18.25 18.29 -3.00
C LYS A 50 17.68 16.92 -2.58
N PRO A 51 16.66 16.37 -3.26
CA PRO A 51 16.19 15.02 -3.01
C PRO A 51 17.27 14.03 -3.41
N SER A 52 17.57 13.10 -2.51
CA SER A 52 18.31 11.90 -2.89
C SER A 52 17.46 11.06 -3.83
N ALA A 53 18.05 10.46 -4.85
CA ALA A 53 17.40 9.48 -5.73
C ALA A 53 17.82 8.03 -5.41
N LYS A 54 18.72 7.84 -4.44
CA LYS A 54 19.33 6.52 -4.12
C LYS A 54 18.31 5.48 -3.62
N HIS A 55 17.17 5.93 -3.09
CA HIS A 55 16.12 5.06 -2.57
C HIS A 55 15.09 4.66 -3.64
N LEU A 56 15.18 5.18 -4.87
CA LEU A 56 14.26 4.82 -5.95
C LEU A 56 14.45 3.35 -6.33
N ARG A 57 13.34 2.61 -6.40
CA ARG A 57 13.30 1.19 -6.81
C ARG A 57 12.29 1.00 -7.93
N VAL A 58 12.47 -0.06 -8.71
CA VAL A 58 11.53 -0.44 -9.77
C VAL A 58 10.15 -0.70 -9.17
N PHE A 59 9.14 -0.01 -9.73
CA PHE A 59 7.77 0.00 -9.24
C PHE A 59 7.17 -1.41 -9.06
N ALA A 60 7.46 -2.33 -9.98
CA ALA A 60 6.94 -3.70 -9.96
C ALA A 60 7.35 -4.51 -8.71
N VAL A 61 8.62 -4.41 -8.30
CA VAL A 61 9.15 -5.17 -7.15
C VAL A 61 8.51 -4.66 -5.85
N SER A 62 8.32 -3.35 -5.75
CA SER A 62 7.72 -2.72 -4.57
C SER A 62 6.23 -3.02 -4.46
N ALA A 63 5.50 -2.96 -5.58
CA ALA A 63 4.07 -3.29 -5.64
C ALA A 63 3.80 -4.77 -5.33
N MET A 64 4.59 -5.70 -5.89
CA MET A 64 4.45 -7.13 -5.62
C MET A 64 4.80 -7.48 -4.16
N TYR A 65 5.81 -6.84 -3.57
CA TYR A 65 6.14 -7.02 -2.15
C TYR A 65 4.98 -6.60 -1.24
N ILE A 66 4.40 -5.41 -1.48
CA ILE A 66 3.24 -4.92 -0.71
C ILE A 66 2.04 -5.87 -0.86
N PHE A 67 1.81 -6.40 -2.07
CA PHE A 67 0.74 -7.35 -2.32
C PHE A 67 0.89 -8.65 -1.52
N GLN A 68 2.10 -9.21 -1.50
CA GLN A 68 2.40 -10.43 -0.75
C GLN A 68 2.13 -10.22 0.76
N GLN A 69 2.51 -9.05 1.30
CA GLN A 69 2.22 -8.67 2.69
C GLN A 69 0.72 -8.52 2.95
N ARG A 70 -0.05 -7.92 2.03
CA ARG A 70 -1.50 -7.74 2.17
C ARG A 70 -2.25 -9.08 2.22
N LYS A 71 -1.83 -10.09 1.45
CA LYS A 71 -2.42 -11.44 1.57
C LYS A 71 -2.21 -12.04 2.96
N GLY A 72 -1.01 -11.91 3.53
CA GLY A 72 -0.69 -12.39 4.88
C GLY A 72 -1.55 -11.74 5.99
N ILE A 73 -1.87 -10.46 5.86
CA ILE A 73 -2.76 -9.76 6.82
C ILE A 73 -4.21 -10.28 6.73
N SER A 74 -4.69 -10.62 5.52
CA SER A 74 -6.06 -11.13 5.34
C SER A 74 -6.26 -12.53 5.95
N TRP A 75 -5.25 -13.40 5.85
CA TRP A 75 -5.26 -14.71 6.50
C TRP A 75 -5.30 -14.58 8.03
N ARG A 76 -4.52 -13.65 8.59
CA ARG A 76 -4.50 -13.41 10.05
C ARG A 76 -5.83 -12.87 10.58
N ARG A 77 -6.54 -12.05 9.79
CA ARG A 77 -7.89 -11.54 10.15
C ARG A 77 -8.96 -12.64 10.11
N ARG A 78 -8.79 -13.66 9.26
CA ARG A 78 -9.69 -14.82 9.21
C ARG A 78 -9.55 -15.72 10.44
N GLN A 79 -8.33 -15.90 10.96
CA GLN A 79 -8.12 -16.68 12.19
C GLN A 79 -8.70 -16.02 13.45
N ARG A 80 -8.65 -14.68 13.57
CA ARG A 80 -9.30 -13.97 14.69
C ARG A 80 -10.83 -14.04 14.67
N LYS A 81 -11.46 -14.12 13.49
CA LYS A 81 -12.92 -14.24 13.39
C LYS A 81 -13.45 -15.65 13.67
N GLY A 82 -12.62 -16.69 13.57
CA GLY A 82 -13.00 -18.07 13.87
C GLY A 82 -12.82 -18.50 15.32
N SER A 83 -12.21 -17.68 16.18
CA SER A 83 -11.84 -18.06 17.55
C SER A 83 -12.70 -17.40 18.64
N SER A 84 -13.67 -16.53 18.27
CA SER A 84 -14.54 -15.84 19.25
C SER A 84 -15.93 -16.46 19.44
N SER A 85 -16.22 -17.64 18.88
CA SER A 85 -17.54 -18.28 19.00
C SER A 85 -17.57 -19.56 19.85
N ALA A 86 -16.55 -19.85 20.66
CA ALA A 86 -16.44 -21.12 21.39
C ALA A 86 -16.48 -21.03 22.93
N THR A 87 -16.91 -19.91 23.53
CA THR A 87 -17.01 -19.82 25.01
C THR A 87 -18.23 -18.99 25.43
N ALA A 88 -19.42 -19.54 25.20
CA ALA A 88 -20.67 -19.02 25.79
C ALA A 88 -21.71 -20.13 26.04
N HIS A 89 -21.26 -21.36 26.29
CA HIS A 89 -22.12 -22.50 26.65
C HIS A 89 -21.43 -23.36 27.70
N SER A 90 -21.38 -22.90 28.95
CA SER A 90 -21.17 -23.79 30.10
C SER A 90 -21.44 -23.12 31.45
N GLN A 91 -22.56 -22.41 31.64
CA GLN A 91 -22.99 -21.98 32.99
C GLN A 91 -24.52 -21.78 33.08
N LYS A 92 -25.33 -22.82 32.85
CA LYS A 92 -26.73 -22.88 33.31
C LYS A 92 -27.18 -24.34 33.41
N ALA A 93 -26.68 -25.09 34.40
CA ALA A 93 -27.21 -26.43 34.70
C ALA A 93 -26.86 -26.93 36.11
N THR A 94 -27.08 -26.12 37.15
CA THR A 94 -27.15 -26.62 38.54
C THR A 94 -27.92 -25.61 39.38
N GLU A 95 -29.24 -25.74 39.47
CA GLU A 95 -30.08 -25.21 40.58
C GLU A 95 -31.56 -25.44 40.24
N SER A 96 -32.11 -26.58 40.70
CA SER A 96 -33.52 -26.76 41.09
C SER A 96 -33.75 -28.22 41.44
N THR A 97 -33.39 -28.59 42.67
CA THR A 97 -33.98 -29.73 43.37
C THR A 97 -34.52 -29.17 44.68
N THR A 98 -35.84 -29.17 44.81
CA THR A 98 -36.72 -29.23 46.01
C THR A 98 -38.01 -28.50 45.70
#